data_AF-F4QG83-F1
#
_entry.id   AF-F4QG83-F1
#
_cell.length_a   1.000
_cell.length_b   1.000
_cell.length_c   1.000
_cell.angle_alpha   90.00
_cell.angle_beta   90.00
_cell.angle_gamma   90.00
#
_symmetry.space_group_name_H-M   'P 1'
#
loop_
_entity.id
_entity.type
_entity.pdbx_description
1 polymer ?
#
loop_
_entity_poly.entity_id
_entity_poly.type
_entity_poly.pdbx_seq_one_letter_code
_entity_poly.pdbx_strand_id
1 'polypeptide(L)'
;MRRTTGTGHVGNMFSAGNPGLGILPTALDPDWLNSVQEEIVTVITDEDGGDEALNPADSGQLLAAIVAMMDRRDAANAAHITQIGETKEFLVEDGWDTEFYAEAIGQTVNRADYPALWALVAASSNLATSGGDKTTHRTKWGPGNGTTTFEFPDMRAVFRRVRKGALSSVAPADGAFKANQNAEHDHNVGAFAGINAGSGYSGEPFEASGLNSNGKTSEEGGDEACPDHTTVYYVIRVK
;
A
#
# COMPACT_ATOMS: atom_id res chain seq x y z
N MET A 1 -35.96 18.18 -12.93
CA MET A 1 -36.73 18.48 -14.16
C MET A 1 -38.22 18.20 -13.95
N ARG A 2 -39.13 19.08 -14.41
CA ARG A 2 -40.58 18.82 -14.40
C ARG A 2 -41.08 18.15 -15.70
N ARG A 3 -42.18 17.38 -15.64
CA ARG A 3 -42.86 16.85 -16.84
C ARG A 3 -43.74 17.92 -17.50
N THR A 4 -44.04 17.77 -18.79
CA THR A 4 -44.91 18.74 -19.50
C THR A 4 -46.33 18.72 -18.94
N THR A 5 -46.89 19.92 -18.76
CA THR A 5 -48.29 20.13 -18.36
C THR A 5 -49.04 20.99 -19.38
N GLY A 6 -48.43 21.21 -20.55
CA GLY A 6 -49.03 21.95 -21.65
C GLY A 6 -50.26 21.25 -22.24
N THR A 7 -51.16 22.03 -22.84
CA THR A 7 -52.36 21.49 -23.49
C THR A 7 -51.98 20.46 -24.56
N GLY A 8 -52.82 19.43 -24.73
CA GLY A 8 -52.55 18.36 -25.72
C GLY A 8 -51.49 17.33 -25.29
N HIS A 9 -51.01 17.35 -24.04
CA HIS A 9 -50.19 16.26 -23.50
C HIS A 9 -51.02 14.98 -23.31
N VAL A 10 -50.37 13.81 -23.35
CA VAL A 10 -50.98 12.53 -22.96
C VAL A 10 -50.17 11.94 -21.81
N GLY A 11 -50.75 11.86 -20.62
CA GLY A 11 -50.04 11.35 -19.43
C GLY A 11 -48.75 12.12 -19.07
N ASN A 12 -48.74 13.44 -19.27
CA ASN A 12 -47.56 14.31 -19.10
C ASN A 12 -46.39 13.96 -20.04
N MET A 13 -46.69 13.42 -21.23
CA MET A 13 -45.74 13.15 -22.32
C MET A 13 -46.13 13.93 -23.57
N PHE A 14 -45.14 14.17 -24.44
CA PHE A 14 -45.35 14.80 -25.74
C PHE A 14 -46.14 13.90 -26.69
N SER A 15 -47.07 14.52 -27.41
CA SER A 15 -47.90 13.91 -28.43
C SER A 15 -47.91 14.81 -29.66
N ALA A 16 -47.81 14.19 -30.84
CA ALA A 16 -48.00 14.87 -32.12
C ALA A 16 -49.47 15.30 -32.35
N GLY A 17 -50.38 14.90 -31.45
CA GLY A 17 -51.81 15.06 -31.64
C GLY A 17 -52.33 14.17 -32.75
N ASN A 18 -53.58 14.41 -33.16
CA ASN A 18 -54.19 13.81 -34.33
C ASN A 18 -55.19 14.82 -34.92
N PRO A 19 -54.80 15.57 -35.98
CA PRO A 19 -55.68 16.54 -36.61
C PRO A 19 -56.98 15.92 -37.15
N GLY A 20 -56.94 14.67 -37.62
CA GLY A 20 -58.11 13.95 -38.13
C GLY A 20 -59.14 13.59 -37.05
N LEU A 21 -58.75 13.60 -35.77
CA LEU A 21 -59.62 13.39 -34.61
C LEU A 21 -59.81 14.67 -33.78
N GLY A 22 -59.32 15.83 -34.24
CA GLY A 22 -59.36 17.09 -33.50
C GLY A 22 -58.48 17.12 -32.24
N ILE A 23 -57.53 16.18 -32.10
CA ILE A 23 -56.60 16.15 -30.97
C ILE A 23 -55.43 17.07 -31.29
N LEU A 24 -55.26 18.12 -30.48
CA LEU A 24 -54.15 19.08 -30.62
C LEU A 24 -52.80 18.42 -30.24
N PRO A 25 -51.70 18.81 -30.89
CA PRO A 25 -50.36 18.46 -30.43
C PRO A 25 -50.06 19.08 -29.07
N THR A 26 -49.07 18.52 -28.36
CA THR A 26 -48.63 19.07 -27.08
C THR A 26 -48.05 20.47 -27.27
N ALA A 27 -48.64 21.45 -26.58
CA ALA A 27 -48.11 22.79 -26.52
C ALA A 27 -46.88 22.83 -25.59
N LEU A 28 -45.82 23.51 -26.03
CA LEU A 28 -44.67 23.79 -25.19
C LEU A 28 -45.02 24.95 -24.25
N ASP A 29 -45.00 24.68 -22.95
CA ASP A 29 -45.26 25.67 -21.92
C ASP A 29 -43.93 26.30 -21.41
N PRO A 30 -43.92 27.59 -21.06
CA PRO A 30 -42.71 28.27 -20.59
C PRO A 30 -42.11 27.65 -19.33
N ASP A 31 -42.95 27.18 -18.42
CA ASP A 31 -42.48 26.61 -17.16
C ASP A 31 -41.68 25.32 -17.38
N TRP A 32 -42.01 24.51 -18.39
CA TRP A 32 -41.25 23.32 -18.75
C TRP A 32 -39.89 23.71 -19.31
N LEU A 33 -39.85 24.67 -20.25
CA LEU A 33 -38.60 25.17 -20.82
C LEU A 33 -37.69 25.80 -19.75
N ASN A 34 -38.26 26.60 -18.85
CA ASN A 34 -37.54 27.17 -17.71
C ASN A 34 -37.01 26.06 -16.79
N SER A 35 -37.79 25.02 -16.52
CA SER A 35 -37.29 23.89 -15.71
C SER A 35 -36.14 23.16 -16.40
N VAL A 36 -36.12 23.01 -17.72
CA VAL A 36 -34.97 22.42 -18.42
C VAL A 36 -33.75 23.33 -18.31
N GLN A 37 -33.94 24.65 -18.48
CA GLN A 37 -32.89 25.63 -18.33
C GLN A 37 -32.25 25.57 -16.93
N GLU A 38 -33.06 25.59 -15.87
CA GLU A 38 -32.54 25.57 -14.49
C GLU A 38 -31.76 24.28 -14.17
N GLU A 39 -32.13 23.13 -14.74
CA GLU A 39 -31.36 21.89 -14.54
C GLU A 39 -30.00 21.94 -15.21
N ILE A 40 -29.94 22.52 -16.42
CA ILE A 40 -28.67 22.73 -17.13
C ILE A 40 -27.81 23.75 -16.40
N VAL A 41 -28.40 24.86 -15.95
CA VAL A 41 -27.72 25.90 -15.16
C VAL A 41 -27.17 25.29 -13.89
N THR A 42 -27.96 24.49 -13.18
CA THR A 42 -27.54 23.83 -11.94
C THR A 42 -26.27 23.03 -12.17
N VAL A 43 -26.18 22.22 -13.23
CA VAL A 43 -24.96 21.44 -13.53
C VAL A 43 -23.75 22.34 -13.80
N ILE A 44 -23.92 23.47 -14.49
CA ILE A 44 -22.83 24.40 -14.82
C ILE A 44 -22.32 25.14 -13.58
N THR A 45 -23.26 25.60 -12.74
CA THR A 45 -22.94 26.39 -11.54
C THR A 45 -22.70 25.52 -10.31
N ASP A 46 -22.76 24.19 -10.45
CA ASP A 46 -22.48 23.27 -9.35
C ASP A 46 -21.01 23.38 -8.95
N GLU A 47 -20.73 23.28 -7.65
CA GLU A 47 -19.37 23.33 -7.15
C GLU A 47 -18.50 22.22 -7.74
N ASP A 48 -19.10 21.06 -8.07
CA ASP A 48 -18.47 19.92 -8.74
C ASP A 48 -18.36 20.08 -10.26
N GLY A 49 -19.19 20.94 -10.86
CA GLY A 49 -19.19 21.30 -12.28
C GLY A 49 -18.17 22.37 -12.66
N GLY A 50 -17.29 22.78 -11.74
CA GLY A 50 -16.30 23.83 -12.01
C GLY A 50 -16.69 25.22 -11.51
N ASP A 51 -17.87 25.37 -10.87
CA ASP A 51 -18.31 26.60 -10.22
C ASP A 51 -18.25 27.84 -11.15
N GLU A 52 -18.61 27.65 -12.42
CA GLU A 52 -18.50 28.70 -13.43
C GLU A 52 -19.75 29.59 -13.47
N ALA A 53 -19.52 30.90 -13.60
CA ALA A 53 -20.60 31.85 -13.89
C ALA A 53 -21.14 31.65 -15.31
N LEU A 54 -22.46 31.72 -15.47
CA LEU A 54 -23.12 31.58 -16.78
C LEU A 54 -22.65 32.66 -17.77
N ASN A 55 -22.25 32.23 -18.96
CA ASN A 55 -21.78 33.09 -20.03
C ASN A 55 -22.62 32.85 -21.30
N PRO A 56 -23.47 33.81 -21.73
CA PRO A 56 -24.31 33.63 -22.91
C PRO A 56 -23.53 33.52 -24.23
N ALA A 57 -22.24 33.87 -24.24
CA ALA A 57 -21.37 33.70 -25.41
C ALA A 57 -20.72 32.31 -25.48
N ASP A 58 -20.86 31.48 -24.44
CA ASP A 58 -20.21 30.18 -24.36
C ASP A 58 -21.22 29.03 -24.36
N SER A 59 -21.24 28.27 -25.46
CA SER A 59 -22.08 27.07 -25.60
C SER A 59 -21.40 25.77 -25.13
N GLY A 60 -20.17 25.88 -24.60
CA GLY A 60 -19.35 24.77 -24.11
C GLY A 60 -19.45 24.52 -22.60
N GLN A 61 -20.05 25.44 -21.83
CA GLN A 61 -20.06 25.37 -20.36
C GLN A 61 -20.63 24.06 -19.80
N LEU A 62 -21.72 23.54 -20.38
CA LEU A 62 -22.30 22.26 -19.92
C LEU A 62 -21.33 21.09 -20.12
N LEU A 63 -20.61 21.07 -21.26
CA LEU A 63 -19.62 20.03 -21.53
C LEU A 63 -18.43 20.16 -20.56
N ALA A 64 -17.93 21.36 -20.37
CA ALA A 64 -16.83 21.64 -19.44
C ALA A 64 -17.19 21.19 -18.01
N ALA A 65 -18.40 21.48 -17.56
CA ALA A 65 -18.87 21.09 -16.23
C ALA A 65 -18.96 19.57 -16.05
N ILE A 66 -19.51 18.86 -17.03
CA ILE A 66 -19.58 17.39 -16.99
C ILE A 66 -18.17 16.79 -16.96
N VAL A 67 -17.24 17.31 -17.76
CA VAL A 67 -15.84 16.86 -17.75
C VAL A 67 -15.19 17.11 -16.39
N ALA A 68 -15.39 18.29 -15.78
CA ALA A 68 -14.87 18.59 -14.46
C ALA A 68 -15.40 17.63 -13.38
N MET A 69 -16.69 17.29 -13.41
CA MET A 69 -17.29 16.30 -12.50
C MET A 69 -16.68 14.90 -12.70
N MET A 70 -16.42 14.50 -13.94
CA MET A 70 -15.77 13.22 -14.25
C MET A 70 -14.33 13.20 -13.75
N ASP A 71 -13.55 14.24 -14.01
CA ASP A 71 -12.16 14.34 -13.56
C ASP A 71 -12.06 14.31 -12.03
N ARG A 72 -12.99 14.98 -11.32
CA ARG A 72 -13.08 14.91 -9.85
C ARG A 72 -13.43 13.51 -9.36
N ARG A 73 -14.36 12.83 -10.03
CA ARG A 73 -14.72 11.44 -9.72
C ARG A 73 -13.54 10.50 -9.94
N ASP A 74 -12.79 10.70 -11.02
CA ASP A 74 -11.60 9.92 -11.33
C ASP A 74 -10.47 10.20 -10.33
N ALA A 75 -10.29 11.45 -9.91
CA ALA A 75 -9.37 11.80 -8.83
C ALA A 75 -9.77 11.14 -7.48
N ALA A 76 -11.07 11.13 -7.16
CA ALA A 76 -11.58 10.46 -5.97
C ALA A 76 -11.39 8.93 -6.04
N ASN A 77 -11.56 8.33 -7.23
CA ASN A 77 -11.31 6.90 -7.45
C ASN A 77 -9.81 6.55 -7.49
N ALA A 78 -8.95 7.45 -7.98
CA ALA A 78 -7.50 7.27 -8.03
C ALA A 78 -6.88 7.18 -6.64
N ALA A 79 -7.53 7.74 -5.61
CA ALA A 79 -7.14 7.57 -4.23
C ALA A 79 -7.26 6.11 -3.72
N HIS A 80 -7.81 5.17 -4.51
CA HIS A 80 -8.13 3.82 -4.04
C HIS A 80 -7.93 2.67 -5.07
N ILE A 81 -6.70 2.48 -5.58
CA ILE A 81 -6.29 1.17 -6.13
C ILE A 81 -4.97 0.67 -5.53
N THR A 82 -4.04 1.58 -5.21
CA THR A 82 -2.86 1.32 -4.39
C THR A 82 -2.42 2.62 -3.71
N GLN A 83 -1.51 2.58 -2.74
CA GLN A 83 -0.95 3.79 -2.09
C GLN A 83 0.56 3.89 -2.34
N ILE A 84 1.10 5.10 -2.49
CA ILE A 84 2.55 5.28 -2.59
C ILE A 84 3.20 4.70 -1.33
N GLY A 85 4.24 3.87 -1.51
CA GLY A 85 4.90 3.12 -0.44
C GLY A 85 4.27 1.75 -0.14
N GLU A 86 3.14 1.39 -0.77
CA GLU A 86 2.59 0.02 -0.70
C GLU A 86 3.57 -0.98 -1.32
N THR A 87 3.54 -2.22 -0.83
CA THR A 87 4.42 -3.28 -1.29
C THR A 87 3.64 -4.44 -1.89
N LYS A 88 4.16 -5.04 -2.97
CA LYS A 88 3.58 -6.21 -3.62
C LYS A 88 4.63 -7.30 -3.86
N GLU A 89 4.14 -8.53 -4.01
CA GLU A 89 4.96 -9.72 -4.27
C GLU A 89 4.59 -10.31 -5.64
N PHE A 90 5.61 -10.70 -6.40
CA PHE A 90 5.47 -11.28 -7.73
C PHE A 90 6.27 -12.59 -7.84
N LEU A 91 5.72 -13.59 -8.53
CA LEU A 91 6.38 -14.88 -8.79
C LEU A 91 7.24 -14.87 -10.06
N VAL A 92 7.14 -13.82 -10.86
CA VAL A 92 7.84 -13.67 -12.14
C VAL A 92 8.70 -12.42 -12.09
N GLU A 93 9.88 -12.50 -12.68
CA GLU A 93 10.76 -11.37 -12.90
C GLU A 93 10.11 -10.38 -13.87
N ASP A 94 10.24 -9.08 -13.57
CA ASP A 94 9.75 -7.96 -14.40
C ASP A 94 8.26 -8.02 -14.80
N GLY A 95 7.45 -8.82 -14.08
CA GLY A 95 6.00 -8.91 -14.34
C GLY A 95 5.17 -7.79 -13.73
N TRP A 96 5.82 -6.74 -13.21
CA TRP A 96 5.21 -5.58 -12.59
C TRP A 96 5.38 -4.34 -13.46
N ASP A 97 4.48 -3.38 -13.29
CA ASP A 97 4.58 -2.09 -13.98
C ASP A 97 5.74 -1.28 -13.42
N THR A 98 6.86 -1.25 -14.14
CA THR A 98 8.10 -0.58 -13.75
C THR A 98 7.98 0.94 -13.69
N GLU A 99 6.90 1.53 -14.21
CA GLU A 99 6.63 2.96 -14.05
C GLU A 99 6.18 3.28 -12.62
N PHE A 100 5.33 2.43 -12.06
CA PHE A 100 4.71 2.64 -10.74
C PHE A 100 5.35 1.82 -9.62
N TYR A 101 6.11 0.77 -9.95
CA TYR A 101 6.76 -0.10 -8.99
C TYR A 101 8.25 -0.23 -9.25
N ALA A 102 9.02 -0.29 -8.16
CA ALA A 102 10.44 -0.62 -8.22
C ALA A 102 10.77 -1.73 -7.22
N GLU A 103 11.64 -2.64 -7.61
CA GLU A 103 12.12 -3.71 -6.73
C GLU A 103 12.90 -3.14 -5.54
N ALA A 104 12.73 -3.71 -4.36
CA ALA A 104 13.38 -3.26 -3.14
C ALA A 104 14.72 -3.99 -2.94
N ILE A 105 15.76 -3.56 -3.65
CA ILE A 105 17.08 -4.22 -3.69
C ILE A 105 18.20 -3.38 -3.08
N GLY A 106 17.87 -2.34 -2.32
CA GLY A 106 18.88 -1.47 -1.69
C GLY A 106 19.45 -0.37 -2.57
N GLN A 107 18.86 -0.12 -3.74
CA GLN A 107 19.37 0.86 -4.70
C GLN A 107 19.25 2.31 -4.20
N THR A 108 20.22 3.15 -4.58
CA THR A 108 20.16 4.60 -4.38
C THR A 108 19.37 5.27 -5.51
N VAL A 109 18.46 6.17 -5.16
CA VAL A 109 17.63 6.94 -6.11
C VAL A 109 17.66 8.43 -5.79
N ASN A 110 17.27 9.27 -6.76
CA ASN A 110 17.12 10.71 -6.53
C ASN A 110 15.76 11.04 -5.91
N ARG A 111 15.75 12.00 -4.99
CA ARG A 111 14.51 12.53 -4.38
C ARG A 111 13.62 13.25 -5.41
N ALA A 112 14.24 13.87 -6.42
CA ALA A 112 13.53 14.60 -7.47
C ALA A 112 12.68 13.70 -8.38
N ASP A 113 13.11 12.44 -8.57
CA ASP A 113 12.39 11.47 -9.39
C ASP A 113 11.18 10.88 -8.65
N TYR A 114 11.19 10.94 -7.31
CA TYR A 114 10.19 10.35 -6.42
C TYR A 114 9.79 11.28 -5.26
N PRO A 115 9.29 12.51 -5.53
CA PRO A 115 9.09 13.52 -4.50
C PRO A 115 8.03 13.14 -3.46
N ALA A 116 6.92 12.51 -3.91
CA ALA A 116 5.85 12.05 -3.01
C ALA A 116 6.29 10.88 -2.13
N LEU A 117 7.01 9.91 -2.71
CA LEU A 117 7.58 8.79 -1.95
C LEU A 117 8.60 9.31 -0.93
N TRP A 118 9.49 10.23 -1.32
CA TRP A 118 10.45 10.81 -0.38
C TRP A 118 9.78 11.52 0.79
N ALA A 119 8.71 12.28 0.55
CA ALA A 119 7.97 12.92 1.63
C ALA A 119 7.43 11.91 2.66
N LEU A 120 6.91 10.76 2.20
CA LEU A 120 6.46 9.67 3.07
C LEU A 120 7.63 9.01 3.82
N VAL A 121 8.73 8.73 3.12
CA VAL A 121 9.93 8.10 3.70
C VAL A 121 10.55 9.01 4.76
N ALA A 122 10.71 10.30 4.49
CA ALA A 122 11.27 11.28 5.40
C ALA A 122 10.44 11.47 6.67
N ALA A 123 9.12 11.28 6.59
CA ALA A 123 8.22 11.30 7.74
C ALA A 123 8.16 9.96 8.49
N SER A 124 8.74 8.89 7.93
CA SER A 124 8.60 7.53 8.47
C SER A 124 9.61 7.23 9.59
N SER A 125 9.20 6.40 10.55
CA SER A 125 10.10 5.78 11.53
C SER A 125 11.03 4.73 10.92
N ASN A 126 10.85 4.39 9.65
CA ASN A 126 11.61 3.37 8.93
C ASN A 126 12.79 3.94 8.13
N LEU A 127 13.04 5.24 8.24
CA LEU A 127 14.25 5.86 7.70
C LEU A 127 15.42 5.62 8.67
N ALA A 128 16.51 5.06 8.15
CA ALA A 128 17.72 4.86 8.91
C ALA A 128 18.33 6.21 9.33
N THR A 129 18.82 6.29 10.55
CA THR A 129 19.37 7.54 11.13
C THR A 129 20.73 7.92 10.52
N SER A 130 21.42 6.95 9.91
CA SER A 130 22.71 7.12 9.24
C SER A 130 22.94 5.99 8.23
N GLY A 131 23.95 6.13 7.37
CA GLY A 131 24.40 5.02 6.50
C GLY A 131 24.89 3.79 7.30
N GLY A 132 25.43 4.01 8.51
CA GLY A 132 25.79 2.91 9.41
C GLY A 132 24.57 2.12 9.90
N ASP A 133 23.49 2.82 10.28
CA ASP A 133 22.21 2.20 10.67
C ASP A 133 21.56 1.43 9.52
N LYS A 134 21.70 1.92 8.28
CA LYS A 134 21.25 1.20 7.07
C LYS A 134 22.05 -0.08 6.83
N THR A 135 23.36 -0.07 7.07
CA THR A 135 24.22 -1.24 6.89
C THR A 135 23.82 -2.38 7.85
N THR A 136 23.49 -2.05 9.09
CA THR A 136 23.03 -3.03 10.09
C THR A 136 21.55 -3.40 9.92
N HIS A 137 20.75 -2.51 9.34
CA HIS A 137 19.33 -2.73 9.08
C HIS A 137 18.99 -2.50 7.60
N ARG A 138 19.44 -3.42 6.74
CA ARG A 138 19.27 -3.31 5.27
C ARG A 138 17.81 -3.13 4.82
N THR A 139 16.84 -3.54 5.63
CA THR A 139 15.40 -3.42 5.40
C THR A 139 14.80 -2.04 5.74
N LYS A 140 15.61 -1.10 6.25
CA LYS A 140 15.22 0.32 6.40
C LYS A 140 15.43 1.09 5.10
N TRP A 141 14.77 2.23 4.96
CA TRP A 141 15.16 3.24 3.97
C TRP A 141 16.49 3.85 4.37
N GLY A 142 17.39 4.10 3.42
CA GLY A 142 18.67 4.75 3.70
C GLY A 142 18.59 6.26 3.50
N PRO A 143 19.36 7.07 4.27
CA PRO A 143 19.36 8.53 4.13
C PRO A 143 20.01 9.02 2.81
N GLY A 144 20.61 8.12 2.03
CA GLY A 144 21.40 8.44 0.85
C GLY A 144 22.56 9.35 1.20
N ASN A 145 22.80 10.35 0.36
CA ASN A 145 23.83 11.38 0.60
C ASN A 145 23.38 12.49 1.56
N GLY A 146 22.18 12.39 2.14
CA GLY A 146 21.61 13.39 3.04
C GLY A 146 20.92 14.58 2.36
N THR A 147 21.14 14.82 1.07
CA THR A 147 20.67 16.02 0.36
C THR A 147 19.75 15.71 -0.82
N THR A 148 20.24 14.99 -1.83
CA THR A 148 19.54 14.79 -3.11
C THR A 148 19.11 13.35 -3.34
N THR A 149 19.65 12.39 -2.59
CA THR A 149 19.34 10.97 -2.75
C THR A 149 18.75 10.33 -1.49
N PHE A 150 18.18 9.16 -1.66
CA PHE A 150 17.79 8.23 -0.60
C PHE A 150 17.92 6.80 -1.13
N GLU A 151 17.88 5.81 -0.25
CA GLU A 151 18.08 4.40 -0.63
C GLU A 151 16.86 3.55 -0.28
N PHE A 152 16.51 2.65 -1.20
CA PHE A 152 15.44 1.69 -0.99
C PHE A 152 15.82 0.67 0.09
N PRO A 153 14.86 0.05 0.78
CA PRO A 153 15.10 -1.18 1.52
C PRO A 153 15.71 -2.26 0.62
N ASP A 154 16.54 -3.12 1.18
CA ASP A 154 16.94 -4.38 0.55
C ASP A 154 16.15 -5.51 1.20
N MET A 155 15.15 -6.00 0.46
CA MET A 155 14.19 -7.02 0.89
C MET A 155 14.55 -8.42 0.36
N ARG A 156 15.76 -8.59 -0.19
CA ARG A 156 16.22 -9.91 -0.62
C ARG A 156 16.63 -10.76 0.58
N ALA A 157 16.27 -12.04 0.51
CA ALA A 157 16.57 -13.04 1.53
C ALA A 157 16.20 -12.60 2.96
N VAL A 158 15.00 -12.00 3.12
CA VAL A 158 14.45 -11.66 4.44
C VAL A 158 13.00 -12.11 4.57
N PHE A 159 12.63 -12.58 5.75
CA PHE A 159 11.24 -12.76 6.13
C PHE A 159 10.64 -11.46 6.66
N ARG A 160 9.36 -11.24 6.38
CA ARG A 160 8.59 -10.10 6.91
C ARG A 160 7.84 -10.51 8.16
N ARG A 161 7.66 -9.56 9.07
CA ARG A 161 6.83 -9.71 10.26
C ARG A 161 5.83 -8.56 10.33
N VAL A 162 4.67 -8.82 10.90
CA VAL A 162 3.68 -7.78 11.16
C VAL A 162 4.22 -6.81 12.21
N ARG A 163 3.99 -5.52 11.98
CA ARG A 163 4.37 -4.47 12.93
C ARG A 163 3.71 -4.71 14.27
N LYS A 164 4.51 -4.60 15.34
CA LYS A 164 4.07 -4.81 16.72
C LYS A 164 3.37 -3.62 17.36
N GLY A 165 3.75 -2.40 16.99
CA GLY A 165 3.33 -1.19 17.70
C GLY A 165 3.74 -1.23 19.19
N ALA A 166 2.88 -0.74 20.08
CA ALA A 166 3.16 -0.62 21.52
C ALA A 166 3.07 -1.94 22.33
N LEU A 167 2.86 -3.10 21.68
CA LEU A 167 2.51 -4.35 22.37
C LEU A 167 3.63 -5.01 23.20
N SER A 168 4.87 -4.53 23.14
CA SER A 168 5.99 -4.98 23.99
C SER A 168 7.21 -4.06 23.79
N SER A 169 8.20 -4.11 24.67
CA SER A 169 9.45 -3.34 24.55
C SER A 169 10.60 -4.08 23.86
N VAL A 170 10.50 -5.40 23.68
CA VAL A 170 11.65 -6.27 23.31
C VAL A 170 11.77 -6.55 21.79
N ALA A 171 10.92 -5.96 20.96
CA ALA A 171 10.97 -6.25 19.52
C ALA A 171 11.72 -5.14 18.77
N PRO A 172 12.39 -5.49 17.67
CA PRO A 172 13.08 -4.51 16.84
C PRO A 172 12.15 -3.38 16.37
N ALA A 173 12.73 -2.21 16.07
CA ALA A 173 12.04 -1.07 15.49
C ALA A 173 11.44 -1.40 14.11
N ASP A 174 10.65 -0.47 13.58
CA ASP A 174 10.10 -0.58 12.22
C ASP A 174 11.25 -0.73 11.20
N GLY A 175 11.11 -1.72 10.31
CA GLY A 175 12.09 -2.18 9.33
C GLY A 175 13.50 -2.49 9.85
N ALA A 176 13.68 -2.67 11.15
CA ALA A 176 14.91 -3.23 11.68
C ALA A 176 15.07 -4.70 11.25
N PHE A 177 16.23 -5.01 10.67
CA PHE A 177 16.65 -6.37 10.36
C PHE A 177 16.84 -7.18 11.64
N LYS A 178 16.38 -8.43 11.63
CA LYS A 178 16.62 -9.40 12.70
C LYS A 178 17.24 -10.65 12.08
N ALA A 179 18.42 -11.03 12.55
CA ALA A 179 19.03 -12.30 12.17
C ALA A 179 18.15 -13.48 12.62
N ASN A 180 18.29 -14.61 11.95
CA ASN A 180 17.65 -15.86 12.35
C ASN A 180 18.04 -16.23 13.78
N GLN A 181 17.09 -16.80 14.52
CA GLN A 181 17.28 -17.14 15.93
C GLN A 181 16.40 -18.34 16.27
N ASN A 182 17.02 -19.38 16.84
CA ASN A 182 16.31 -20.46 17.50
C ASN A 182 16.08 -20.12 18.97
N ALA A 183 14.96 -20.57 19.53
CA ALA A 183 14.75 -20.47 20.96
C ALA A 183 15.79 -21.34 21.70
N GLU A 184 16.33 -20.80 22.79
CA GLU A 184 17.12 -21.58 23.74
C GLU A 184 16.27 -22.74 24.27
N HIS A 185 16.85 -23.93 24.30
CA HIS A 185 16.22 -25.13 24.82
C HIS A 185 17.27 -26.12 25.31
N ASP A 186 16.86 -26.98 26.24
CA ASP A 186 17.71 -28.03 26.81
C ASP A 186 17.37 -29.40 26.23
N HIS A 187 18.39 -30.24 26.10
CA HIS A 187 18.22 -31.67 25.83
C HIS A 187 18.43 -32.46 27.11
N ASN A 188 17.44 -33.27 27.50
CA ASN A 188 17.61 -34.21 28.60
C ASN A 188 18.43 -35.41 28.11
N VAL A 189 19.68 -35.50 28.57
CA VAL A 189 20.49 -36.71 28.40
C VAL A 189 20.20 -37.63 29.59
N GLY A 190 19.78 -38.87 29.31
CA GLY A 190 19.42 -39.83 30.35
C GLY A 190 20.51 -39.94 31.41
N ALA A 191 20.15 -39.75 32.68
CA ALA A 191 21.09 -39.87 33.78
C ALA A 191 21.69 -41.28 33.80
N PHE A 192 23.01 -41.38 33.64
CA PHE A 192 23.73 -42.56 34.07
C PHE A 192 23.53 -42.69 35.58
N ALA A 193 23.16 -43.88 36.06
CA ALA A 193 22.91 -44.14 37.48
C ALA A 193 24.20 -43.92 38.31
N GLY A 194 24.43 -42.68 38.72
CA GLY A 194 25.36 -42.26 39.75
C GLY A 194 24.59 -41.47 40.79
N ILE A 195 24.72 -41.87 42.05
CA ILE A 195 23.92 -41.41 43.18
C ILE A 195 23.98 -39.88 43.32
N ASN A 196 22.80 -39.28 43.36
CA ASN A 196 22.47 -37.87 43.49
C ASN A 196 23.22 -37.15 44.64
N ALA A 197 23.81 -35.97 44.37
CA ALA A 197 23.63 -34.76 45.20
C ALA A 197 24.47 -33.58 44.69
N GLY A 198 23.82 -32.59 44.08
CA GLY A 198 24.21 -31.17 44.17
C GLY A 198 25.50 -30.70 43.46
N SER A 199 25.54 -29.40 43.21
CA SER A 199 26.73 -28.66 42.80
C SER A 199 27.93 -29.00 43.70
N GLY A 200 28.96 -29.64 43.15
CA GLY A 200 30.11 -30.14 43.92
C GLY A 200 31.34 -30.32 43.04
N TYR A 201 32.36 -29.50 43.33
CA TYR A 201 33.71 -29.53 42.79
C TYR A 201 34.33 -30.93 42.78
N SER A 202 35.16 -31.18 41.76
CA SER A 202 35.95 -32.41 41.57
C SER A 202 36.86 -32.72 42.76
N GLY A 203 36.66 -33.89 43.36
CA GLY A 203 37.42 -34.38 44.50
C GLY A 203 37.86 -35.84 44.41
N GLU A 204 38.05 -36.39 43.21
CA GLU A 204 38.70 -37.70 43.04
C GLU A 204 39.77 -37.62 41.93
N PRO A 205 40.93 -38.30 42.08
CA PRO A 205 42.03 -38.19 41.15
C PRO A 205 41.67 -38.96 39.87
N PHE A 206 41.42 -38.22 38.80
CA PHE A 206 41.32 -38.76 37.44
C PHE A 206 42.67 -39.35 37.01
N GLU A 207 42.92 -40.63 37.31
CA GLU A 207 43.91 -41.40 36.58
C GLU A 207 43.25 -41.98 35.31
N ALA A 208 43.57 -41.37 34.18
CA ALA A 208 43.39 -41.88 32.82
C ALA A 208 41.99 -42.41 32.43
N SER A 209 41.13 -41.51 31.98
CA SER A 209 40.83 -41.46 30.54
C SER A 209 40.07 -40.17 30.24
N GLY A 210 40.54 -39.42 29.24
CA GLY A 210 39.90 -38.20 28.76
C GLY A 210 38.57 -38.49 28.06
N LEU A 211 37.61 -39.06 28.76
CA LEU A 211 36.24 -39.21 28.30
C LEU A 211 35.43 -38.00 28.76
N ASN A 212 35.84 -36.82 28.28
CA ASN A 212 34.83 -35.82 27.97
C ASN A 212 34.09 -36.36 26.74
N SER A 213 33.07 -37.19 26.97
CA SER A 213 32.17 -37.60 25.91
C SER A 213 31.32 -36.39 25.56
N ASN A 214 31.91 -35.46 24.79
CA ASN A 214 31.17 -34.58 23.90
C ASN A 214 30.48 -35.52 22.89
N GLY A 215 29.39 -36.15 23.32
CA GLY A 215 28.45 -36.81 22.44
C GLY A 215 27.84 -35.71 21.59
N LYS A 216 28.46 -35.43 20.44
CA LYS A 216 27.77 -34.71 19.39
C LYS A 216 26.50 -35.54 19.14
N THR A 217 25.33 -34.94 19.32
CA THR A 217 24.18 -35.36 18.50
C THR A 217 24.66 -35.27 17.05
N SER A 218 24.13 -36.09 16.15
CA SER A 218 24.58 -36.05 14.75
C SER A 218 24.55 -34.61 14.20
N GLU A 219 25.22 -34.35 13.09
CA GLU A 219 25.16 -33.01 12.50
C GLU A 219 23.72 -32.78 11.98
N GLU A 220 22.87 -32.22 12.83
CA GLU A 220 21.54 -31.75 12.48
C GLU A 220 21.53 -30.22 12.38
N GLY A 221 21.03 -29.72 11.25
CA GLY A 221 21.03 -28.29 10.92
C GLY A 221 21.77 -28.02 9.61
N GLY A 222 21.38 -26.95 8.92
CA GLY A 222 22.04 -26.45 7.71
C GLY A 222 22.58 -25.04 7.90
N ASP A 223 22.95 -24.39 6.79
CA ASP A 223 23.54 -23.04 6.78
C ASP A 223 22.55 -21.94 7.28
N GLU A 224 21.24 -22.23 7.27
CA GLU A 224 20.21 -21.30 7.71
C GLU A 224 19.09 -22.02 8.49
N ALA A 225 18.74 -21.46 9.65
CA ALA A 225 17.53 -21.83 10.38
C ALA A 225 16.31 -21.12 9.76
N CYS A 226 15.62 -21.80 8.85
CA CYS A 226 14.42 -21.32 8.18
C CYS A 226 13.32 -22.40 8.14
N PRO A 227 12.03 -22.03 8.19
CA PRO A 227 10.94 -22.91 7.76
C PRO A 227 10.91 -23.01 6.24
N ASP A 228 10.14 -23.96 5.70
CA ASP A 228 9.87 -24.04 4.25
C ASP A 228 9.43 -22.67 3.70
N HIS A 229 10.04 -22.27 2.58
CA HIS A 229 9.77 -20.98 1.95
C HIS A 229 9.93 -21.05 0.43
N THR A 230 9.40 -20.03 -0.24
CA THR A 230 9.61 -19.77 -1.68
C THR A 230 10.19 -18.37 -1.86
N THR A 231 10.86 -18.14 -2.97
CA THR A 231 11.35 -16.81 -3.35
C THR A 231 10.29 -16.08 -4.18
N VAL A 232 10.13 -14.79 -3.90
CA VAL A 232 9.29 -13.85 -4.64
C VAL A 232 10.06 -12.55 -4.86
N TYR A 233 9.68 -11.81 -5.89
CA TYR A 233 10.16 -10.45 -6.10
C TYR A 233 9.33 -9.50 -5.25
N TYR A 234 10.02 -8.62 -4.51
CA TYR A 234 9.37 -7.65 -3.63
C TYR A 234 9.50 -6.24 -4.21
N VAL A 235 8.36 -5.63 -4.52
CA VAL A 235 8.33 -4.32 -5.15
C VAL A 235 7.58 -3.31 -4.30
N ILE A 236 7.95 -2.04 -4.41
CA ILE A 236 7.34 -0.90 -3.70
C ILE A 236 6.69 0.01 -4.73
N ARG A 237 5.48 0.52 -4.45
CA ARG A 237 4.82 1.54 -5.25
C ARG A 237 5.54 2.88 -5.08
N VAL A 238 6.06 3.42 -6.18
CA VAL A 238 6.92 4.62 -6.20
C VAL A 238 6.24 5.86 -6.78
N LYS A 239 5.15 5.69 -7.54
CA LYS A 239 4.33 6.74 -8.15
C LYS A 239 2.85 6.39 -8.04
#